data_AF-A0A3Q7X6U4-F1
#
_entry.id   AF-A0A3Q7X6U4-F1
#
_cell.length_a   1.000
_cell.length_b   1.000
_cell.length_c   1.000
_cell.angle_alpha   90.00
_cell.angle_beta   90.00
_cell.angle_gamma   90.00
#
_symmetry.space_group_name_H-M   'P 1'
#
loop_
_entity.id
_entity.type
_entity.pdbx_description
1 polymer ?
#
loop_
_entity_poly.entity_id
_entity_poly.type
_entity_poly.pdbx_seq_one_letter_code
_entity_poly.pdbx_strand_id
1 'polypeptide(L)'
;MTTIWKFSFILYLQLVDFWKRKKVSRTKLDKKELAQAHRYVLSNCDAVAPFIEEHILHLKRQCRPRRLTQLEIDKQHGQKFIEWFKLRIQRMDEQKSSEVTHELRWLSRGPSEVVRRYTGYAINGFRFQCVRVII
;
A
#
# COMPACT_ATOMS: atom_id res chain seq x y z
N MET A 1 21.25 26.31 -29.66
CA MET A 1 21.78 26.85 -28.38
C MET A 1 20.94 26.45 -27.13
N THR A 2 20.28 25.28 -27.09
CA THR A 2 19.39 24.89 -25.95
C THR A 2 19.81 23.61 -25.21
N THR A 3 20.88 22.95 -25.62
CA THR A 3 21.34 21.68 -25.03
C THR A 3 22.22 21.88 -23.79
N ILE A 4 23.06 22.94 -23.76
CA ILE A 4 23.98 23.21 -22.64
C ILE A 4 23.21 23.46 -21.33
N TRP A 5 22.13 24.24 -21.40
CA TRP A 5 21.27 24.53 -20.24
C TRP A 5 20.51 23.30 -19.73
N LYS A 6 20.15 22.36 -20.63
CA LYS A 6 19.50 21.09 -20.25
C LYS A 6 20.46 20.17 -19.48
N PHE A 7 21.73 20.06 -19.90
CA PHE A 7 22.73 19.27 -19.19
C PHE A 7 23.11 19.89 -17.84
N SER A 8 23.22 21.22 -17.76
CA SER A 8 23.52 21.91 -16.50
C SER A 8 22.41 21.76 -15.45
N PHE A 9 21.14 21.74 -15.88
CA PHE A 9 20.00 21.52 -14.97
C PHE A 9 19.92 20.06 -14.48
N ILE A 10 20.20 19.09 -15.34
CA ILE A 10 20.22 17.66 -14.97
C ILE A 10 21.36 17.39 -13.97
N LEU A 11 22.55 17.95 -14.20
CA LEU A 11 23.69 17.81 -13.28
C LEU A 11 23.41 18.49 -11.93
N TYR A 12 22.75 19.65 -11.93
CA TYR A 12 22.33 20.33 -10.71
C TYR A 12 21.33 19.49 -9.89
N LEU A 13 20.30 18.91 -10.53
CA LEU A 13 19.37 18.01 -9.86
C LEU A 13 20.08 16.74 -9.35
N GLN A 14 20.99 16.16 -10.13
CA GLN A 14 21.80 15.00 -9.70
C GLN A 14 22.73 15.34 -8.52
N LEU A 15 23.36 16.52 -8.50
CA LEU A 15 24.19 17.00 -7.39
C LEU A 15 23.37 17.27 -6.13
N VAL A 16 22.17 17.83 -6.28
CA VAL A 16 21.22 18.04 -5.17
C VAL A 16 20.73 16.71 -4.60
N ASP A 17 20.46 15.71 -5.44
CA ASP A 17 20.12 14.36 -5.00
C ASP A 17 21.31 13.61 -4.37
N PHE A 18 22.52 13.86 -4.87
CA PHE A 18 23.77 13.30 -4.33
C PHE A 18 24.07 13.80 -2.90
N TRP A 19 23.68 15.03 -2.55
CA TRP A 19 23.85 15.57 -1.20
C TRP A 19 22.75 15.18 -0.19
N LYS A 20 21.70 14.48 -0.62
CA LYS A 20 20.62 14.02 0.28
C LYS A 20 21.06 12.79 1.07
N ARG A 21 21.50 12.99 2.32
CA ARG A 21 21.73 11.88 3.26
C ARG A 21 20.45 11.54 4.02
N LYS A 22 20.00 10.28 3.92
CA LYS A 22 18.83 9.76 4.64
C LYS A 22 19.28 8.88 5.81
N LYS A 23 18.76 9.14 7.01
CA LYS A 23 18.96 8.25 8.17
C LYS A 23 17.84 7.22 8.19
N VAL A 24 18.21 5.94 8.04
CA VAL A 24 17.25 4.82 8.01
C VAL A 24 17.45 3.96 9.24
N SER A 25 16.36 3.65 9.94
CA SER A 25 16.32 2.64 10.99
C SER A 25 15.39 1.50 10.56
N ARG A 26 15.70 0.26 10.94
CA ARG A 26 14.73 -0.83 10.85
C ARG A 26 13.86 -0.81 12.10
N THR A 27 12.55 -0.91 11.92
CA THR A 27 11.61 -0.99 13.03
C THR A 27 10.59 -2.09 12.78
N LYS A 28 10.24 -2.79 13.86
CA LYS A 28 9.13 -3.73 13.85
C LYS A 28 7.85 -2.94 14.08
N LEU A 29 6.87 -3.12 13.20
CA LEU A 29 5.53 -2.56 13.38
C LEU A 29 4.70 -3.48 14.26
N ASP A 30 3.80 -2.91 15.06
CA ASP A 30 2.81 -3.71 15.77
C ASP A 30 1.77 -4.29 14.78
N LYS A 31 1.08 -5.37 15.17
CA LYS A 31 0.05 -6.02 14.35
C LYS A 31 -1.04 -5.05 13.91
N LYS A 32 -1.42 -4.11 14.79
CA LYS A 32 -2.42 -3.09 14.46
C LYS A 32 -1.92 -2.13 13.38
N GLU A 33 -0.67 -1.67 13.48
CA GLU A 33 -0.04 -0.80 12.49
C GLU A 33 0.11 -1.51 11.14
N LEU A 34 0.50 -2.79 11.14
CA LEU A 34 0.59 -3.61 9.93
C LEU A 34 -0.77 -3.77 9.25
N ALA A 35 -1.83 -4.10 10.01
CA ALA A 35 -3.17 -4.24 9.47
C ALA A 35 -3.70 -2.93 8.88
N GLN A 36 -3.42 -1.81 9.55
CA GLN A 36 -3.82 -0.49 9.09
C GLN A 36 -3.07 -0.06 7.82
N ALA A 37 -1.75 -0.28 7.78
CA ALA A 37 -0.94 -0.04 6.59
C ALA A 37 -1.38 -0.91 5.41
N HIS A 38 -1.67 -2.19 5.66
CA HIS A 38 -2.16 -3.11 4.63
C HIS A 38 -3.50 -2.64 4.06
N ARG A 39 -4.45 -2.28 4.92
CA ARG A 39 -5.74 -1.73 4.50
C ARG A 39 -5.55 -0.46 3.66
N TYR A 40 -4.70 0.46 4.10
CA TYR A 40 -4.43 1.69 3.37
C TYR A 40 -3.90 1.41 1.96
N VAL A 41 -2.90 0.54 1.83
CA VAL A 41 -2.33 0.18 0.52
C VAL A 41 -3.38 -0.44 -0.39
N LEU A 42 -4.17 -1.39 0.11
CA LEU A 42 -5.21 -2.05 -0.68
C LEU A 42 -6.31 -1.09 -1.14
N SER A 43 -6.73 -0.16 -0.27
CA SER A 43 -7.78 0.81 -0.61
C SER A 43 -7.34 1.89 -1.60
N ASN A 44 -6.05 2.16 -1.72
CA ASN A 44 -5.50 3.16 -2.65
C ASN A 44 -4.92 2.54 -3.93
N CYS A 45 -5.05 1.23 -4.13
CA CYS A 45 -4.49 0.54 -5.28
C CYS A 45 -5.58 0.23 -6.32
N ASP A 46 -5.43 0.77 -7.52
CA ASP A 46 -6.40 0.61 -8.62
C ASP A 46 -6.57 -0.87 -9.02
N ALA A 47 -5.49 -1.66 -8.98
CA ALA A 47 -5.54 -3.09 -9.28
C ALA A 47 -6.44 -3.87 -8.29
N VAL A 48 -6.68 -3.33 -7.09
CA VAL A 48 -7.48 -3.97 -6.04
C VAL A 48 -8.95 -3.52 -6.10
N ALA A 49 -9.27 -2.41 -6.77
CA ALA A 49 -10.62 -1.86 -6.83
C ALA A 49 -11.69 -2.87 -7.32
N PRO A 50 -11.45 -3.69 -8.36
CA PRO A 50 -12.43 -4.71 -8.78
C PRO A 50 -12.74 -5.75 -7.68
N PHE A 51 -11.75 -6.08 -6.86
CA PHE A 51 -11.89 -7.04 -5.77
C PHE A 51 -12.64 -6.45 -4.58
N ILE A 52 -12.50 -5.14 -4.34
CA ILE A 52 -13.28 -4.41 -3.34
C ILE A 52 -14.78 -4.48 -3.70
N GLU A 53 -15.11 -4.18 -4.96
CA GLU A 53 -16.48 -4.25 -5.46
C GLU A 53 -17.03 -5.68 -5.40
N GLU A 54 -16.23 -6.67 -5.83
CA GLU A 54 -16.59 -8.08 -5.76
C GLU A 54 -16.93 -8.50 -4.32
N HIS A 55 -16.11 -8.11 -3.34
CA HIS A 55 -16.35 -8.43 -1.93
C HIS A 55 -17.63 -7.77 -1.41
N ILE A 56 -17.87 -6.49 -1.74
CA ILE A 56 -19.09 -5.79 -1.34
C ILE A 56 -20.33 -6.48 -1.94
N LEU A 57 -20.28 -6.88 -3.21
CA LEU A 57 -21.36 -7.63 -3.85
C LEU A 57 -21.55 -9.00 -3.21
N HIS A 58 -20.47 -9.68 -2.83
CA HIS A 58 -20.53 -10.94 -2.10
C HIS A 58 -21.26 -10.80 -0.76
N LEU A 59 -20.93 -9.77 0.03
CA LEU A 59 -21.61 -9.48 1.31
C LEU A 59 -23.10 -9.17 1.10
N LYS A 60 -23.44 -8.38 0.08
CA LYS A 60 -24.83 -8.06 -0.27
C LYS A 60 -25.64 -9.30 -0.65
N ARG A 61 -25.01 -10.32 -1.27
CA ARG A 61 -25.67 -11.57 -1.69
C ARG A 61 -25.86 -12.57 -0.55
N GLN A 62 -24.94 -12.62 0.42
CA GLN A 62 -24.99 -13.63 1.49
C GLN A 62 -26.14 -13.42 2.49
N CYS A 63 -26.66 -12.20 2.64
CA CYS A 63 -27.73 -11.90 3.60
C CYS A 63 -29.12 -11.86 2.92
N ARG A 64 -29.63 -13.02 2.51
CA ARG A 64 -30.90 -13.17 1.77
C ARG A 64 -32.13 -13.63 2.59
N PRO A 65 -32.32 -13.15 3.84
CA PRO A 65 -33.67 -12.68 4.16
C PRO A 65 -33.72 -11.20 4.56
N ARG A 66 -32.59 -10.59 4.92
CA ARG A 66 -32.52 -9.18 5.33
C ARG A 66 -31.39 -8.47 4.59
N ARG A 67 -31.72 -7.39 3.87
CA ARG A 67 -30.72 -6.49 3.29
C ARG A 67 -29.89 -5.87 4.42
N LEU A 68 -28.57 -5.99 4.31
CA LEU A 68 -27.64 -5.27 5.18
C LEU A 68 -27.73 -3.77 4.89
N THR A 69 -27.65 -2.97 5.94
CA THR A 69 -27.43 -1.53 5.83
C THR A 69 -26.02 -1.25 5.30
N GLN A 70 -25.81 -0.06 4.74
CA GLN A 70 -24.48 0.33 4.26
C GLN A 70 -23.42 0.28 5.38
N LEU A 71 -23.78 0.71 6.59
CA LEU A 71 -22.91 0.65 7.76
C LEU A 71 -22.47 -0.78 8.12
N GLU A 72 -23.38 -1.75 8.03
CA GLU A 72 -23.07 -3.16 8.29
C GLU A 72 -22.14 -3.73 7.20
N ILE A 73 -22.37 -3.35 5.94
CA ILE A 73 -21.50 -3.74 4.82
C ILE A 73 -20.10 -3.18 5.01
N ASP A 74 -19.96 -1.88 5.29
CA ASP A 74 -18.67 -1.23 5.47
C ASP A 74 -17.89 -1.83 6.66
N LYS A 75 -18.60 -2.12 7.76
CA LYS A 75 -18.03 -2.79 8.93
C LYS A 75 -17.53 -4.20 8.59
N GLN A 76 -18.33 -5.00 7.91
CA GLN A 76 -17.95 -6.36 7.52
C GLN A 76 -16.81 -6.36 6.49
N HIS A 77 -16.87 -5.46 5.51
CA HIS A 77 -15.83 -5.26 4.52
C HIS A 77 -14.51 -4.91 5.21
N GLY A 78 -14.49 -3.87 6.04
CA GLY A 78 -13.28 -3.43 6.75
C GLY A 78 -12.66 -4.49 7.65
N GLN A 79 -13.46 -5.41 8.19
CA GLN A 79 -12.99 -6.51 9.05
C GLN A 79 -12.50 -7.73 8.26
N LYS A 80 -13.15 -8.07 7.15
CA LYS A 80 -12.94 -9.36 6.46
C LYS A 80 -12.20 -9.25 5.14
N PHE A 81 -12.11 -8.06 4.55
CA PHE A 81 -11.61 -7.88 3.19
C PHE A 81 -10.19 -8.41 2.98
N ILE A 82 -9.26 -8.14 3.91
CA ILE A 82 -7.86 -8.59 3.78
C ILE A 82 -7.78 -10.11 3.64
N GLU A 83 -8.45 -10.84 4.53
CA GLU A 83 -8.44 -12.32 4.51
C GLU A 83 -9.21 -12.86 3.29
N TRP A 84 -10.34 -12.25 2.97
CA TRP A 84 -11.13 -12.61 1.80
C TRP A 84 -10.33 -12.42 0.50
N PHE A 85 -9.62 -11.31 0.37
CA PHE A 85 -8.79 -10.98 -0.80
C PHE A 85 -7.66 -11.99 -0.96
N LYS A 86 -6.98 -12.34 0.13
CA LYS A 86 -5.95 -13.38 0.13
C LYS A 86 -6.47 -14.72 -0.39
N LEU A 87 -7.61 -15.18 0.14
CA LEU A 87 -8.24 -16.43 -0.30
C LEU A 87 -8.74 -16.35 -1.74
N ARG A 88 -9.23 -15.18 -2.18
CA ARG A 88 -9.68 -14.97 -3.56
C ARG A 88 -8.55 -15.10 -4.56
N ILE A 89 -7.42 -14.45 -4.31
CA ILE A 89 -6.21 -14.53 -5.15
C ILE A 89 -5.66 -15.95 -5.16
N GLN A 90 -5.59 -16.62 -4.00
CA GLN A 90 -5.14 -18.02 -3.93
C GLN A 90 -5.99 -18.95 -4.80
N ARG A 91 -7.32 -18.86 -4.73
CA ARG A 91 -8.22 -19.68 -5.56
C ARG A 91 -8.04 -19.40 -7.05
N MET A 92 -7.84 -18.15 -7.43
CA MET A 92 -7.62 -17.78 -8.84
C MET A 92 -6.26 -18.30 -9.34
N ASP A 93 -5.24 -18.32 -8.48
CA ASP A 93 -3.94 -18.94 -8.77
C ASP A 93 -4.06 -20.45 -8.98
N GLU A 94 -4.81 -21.14 -8.12
CA GLU A 94 -5.09 -22.59 -8.24
C GLU A 94 -5.83 -22.90 -9.55
N GLN A 95 -6.72 -22.00 -9.99
CA GLN A 95 -7.44 -22.08 -11.27
C GLN A 95 -6.59 -21.68 -12.48
N LYS A 96 -5.32 -21.29 -12.28
CA LYS A 96 -4.42 -20.76 -13.31
C LYS A 96 -5.03 -19.60 -14.10
N SER A 97 -5.80 -18.74 -13.42
CA SER A 97 -6.39 -17.57 -14.04
C SER A 97 -5.31 -16.60 -14.50
N SER A 98 -5.38 -16.15 -15.76
CA SER A 98 -4.49 -15.13 -16.32
C SER A 98 -4.70 -13.75 -15.71
N GLU A 99 -5.79 -13.54 -14.98
CA GLU A 99 -6.11 -12.27 -14.31
C GLU A 99 -5.25 -12.05 -13.06
N VAL A 100 -4.63 -13.09 -12.49
CA VAL A 100 -3.77 -12.94 -11.31
C VAL A 100 -2.39 -12.49 -11.71
N THR A 101 -2.16 -11.19 -11.57
CA THR A 101 -0.83 -10.60 -11.74
C THR A 101 0.06 -10.89 -10.55
N HIS A 102 1.38 -10.79 -10.77
CA HIS A 102 2.37 -10.90 -9.69
C HIS A 102 2.14 -9.83 -8.61
N GLU A 103 1.71 -8.62 -9.01
CA GLU A 103 1.36 -7.53 -8.09
C GLU A 103 0.24 -7.93 -7.12
N LEU A 104 -0.86 -8.52 -7.62
CA LEU A 104 -1.96 -8.99 -6.78
C LEU A 104 -1.51 -10.04 -5.75
N ARG A 105 -0.56 -10.92 -6.12
CA ARG A 105 0.03 -11.89 -5.18
C ARG A 105 0.84 -11.23 -4.08
N TRP A 106 1.54 -10.13 -4.38
CA TRP A 106 2.27 -9.38 -3.35
C TRP A 106 1.32 -8.61 -2.45
N LEU A 107 0.32 -7.95 -3.03
CA LEU A 107 -0.68 -7.20 -2.29
C LEU A 107 -1.49 -8.10 -1.35
N SER A 108 -1.79 -9.34 -1.75
CA SER A 108 -2.54 -10.29 -0.93
C SER A 108 -1.79 -10.80 0.30
N ARG A 109 -0.44 -10.80 0.25
CA ARG A 109 0.42 -11.22 1.37
C ARG A 109 0.58 -10.15 2.44
N GLY A 110 0.47 -8.88 2.06
CA GLY A 110 0.59 -7.74 2.97
C GLY A 110 2.03 -7.30 3.25
N PRO A 111 2.20 -6.27 4.10
CA PRO A 111 3.49 -5.65 4.38
C PRO A 111 4.38 -6.52 5.27
N SER A 112 5.70 -6.38 5.10
CA SER A 112 6.71 -7.00 5.97
C SER A 112 6.64 -6.46 7.40
N GLU A 113 6.75 -7.34 8.41
CA GLU A 113 6.80 -6.95 9.83
C GLU A 113 7.95 -5.99 10.14
N VAL A 114 9.06 -6.14 9.41
CA VAL A 114 10.23 -5.27 9.51
C VAL A 114 10.19 -4.29 8.36
N VAL A 115 10.03 -3.01 8.70
CA VAL A 115 9.98 -1.91 7.73
C VAL A 115 11.20 -0.99 7.87
N ARG A 116 11.55 -0.34 6.76
CA ARG A 116 12.53 0.75 6.77
C ARG A 116 11.82 2.03 7.17
N ARG A 117 12.25 2.62 8.29
CA ARG A 117 11.78 3.91 8.76
C ARG A 117 12.85 4.98 8.49
N TYR A 118 12.46 6.04 7.80
CA TYR A 118 13.28 7.23 7.67
C TYR A 118 13.13 8.07 8.94
N THR A 119 14.21 8.23 9.69
CA THR A 119 14.23 8.98 10.97
C THR A 119 14.76 10.40 10.80
N GLY A 120 15.34 10.71 9.64
CA GLY A 120 15.72 12.06 9.29
C GLY A 120 16.32 12.13 7.89
N TYR A 121 16.37 13.35 7.37
CA TYR A 121 17.00 13.66 6.10
C TYR A 121 17.80 14.96 6.22
N ALA A 122 18.91 15.03 5.50
CA ALA A 122 19.71 16.24 5.37
C ALA A 122 19.58 16.79 3.94
N ILE A 123 19.22 18.06 3.81
CA ILE A 123 19.14 18.78 2.53
C ILE A 123 19.88 20.11 2.72
N ASN A 124 20.84 20.41 1.83
CA ASN A 124 21.58 21.67 1.81
C ASN A 124 22.21 22.06 3.16
N GLY A 125 22.73 21.09 3.91
CA GLY A 125 23.35 21.32 5.22
C GLY A 125 22.38 21.35 6.41
N PHE A 126 21.05 21.45 6.17
CA PHE A 126 20.03 21.41 7.21
C PHE A 126 19.58 19.97 7.49
N ARG A 127 19.40 19.63 8.78
CA ARG A 127 18.97 18.30 9.23
C ARG A 127 17.54 18.35 9.75
N PHE A 128 16.68 17.53 9.18
CA PHE A 128 15.30 17.37 9.58
C PHE A 128 15.11 16.00 10.24
N GLN A 129 14.37 15.97 11.35
CA GLN A 129 13.98 14.73 12.00
C GLN A 129 12.56 14.38 11.59
N CYS A 130 12.36 13.14 11.12
CA CYS A 130 11.03 12.63 10.86
C CYS A 130 10.46 12.06 12.16
N VAL A 131 9.47 12.74 12.73
CA VAL A 131 8.68 12.24 13.85
C VAL A 131 7.73 11.14 13.39
N ARG A 132 7.44 10.19 14.28
CA ARG A 132 6.57 9.04 13.98
C ARG A 132 5.14 9.54 13.72
N VAL A 133 4.69 9.46 12.47
CA VAL A 133 3.27 9.59 12.12
C VAL A 133 2.70 8.17 12.10
N ILE A 134 1.68 7.93 12.92
CA ILE A 134 0.91 6.68 12.93
C ILE A 134 -0.26 6.90 11.96
N ILE A 135 -0.41 6.01 10.97
CA ILE A 135 -1.53 5.99 10.00
C ILE A 135 -2.66 5.12 10.53
#